data_AF-A0A8S1B355-F1
#
_entry.id   AF-A0A8S1B355-F1
#
_cell.length_a   1.000
_cell.length_b   1.000
_cell.length_c   1.000
_cell.angle_alpha   90.00
_cell.angle_beta   90.00
_cell.angle_gamma   90.00
#
_symmetry.space_group_name_H-M   'P 1'
#
loop_
_entity.id
_entity.type
_entity.pdbx_description
1 polymer ?
#
loop_
_entity_poly.entity_id
_entity_poly.type
_entity_poly.pdbx_seq_one_letter_code
_entity_poly.pdbx_strand_id
1 'polypeptide(L)'
;MNGLALRISRGSDSKSKKSIGFSPVNISISSFKTSDKYHELFQKFADATSTDEQLPILRKIVDLYRDAIDTDIIKFMVVVFLQAEAKHPLKCFIARHVTKNSNLQEPFTSVLASQISTRISVEPTHYKEYEDVVSKVATCIENFNAGVAAVRIVEIELGTYLMNCLDFCVDLLLSESKTLSPTEKNEIFTLSHITLRLLLHIVQKANDESLSELIPLFIIIELCIKDLMMHNDVPMDTKSVCGILFISMYIVKNGPDSWLQVLNPSTCNDSLLGLLEAEASQLCLYSALITVVSVDKLEAVYVKGDPAILSLLSKILEIGERSSLESTVILGVARTVHQMSKCLQKITVRSTGLKIVDSLVTFAWSHLDHYMDSVRHLTAQMLATVVNYCAKLDREGDDSALCKLLSALKSLDTSRRSYYVSVSCLVSEVGAGRVLHTWPTLIQDVLGALSSQHIQASATVCLESLVSSDARSCGTEELQARWLRPVLEHAARSDPDCTVINILENLLVTAVKLDRGLIRYIIPYIKQSHENTSKPMDLKCVLMLLSVTRKSGASDSLPLSGGDGSDEWRGVIGYEVLRRAAIDAVDEVPMIRY
;
A
#
# COMPACT_ATOMS: atom_id res chain seq x y z
N MET A 1 5.28 6.89 -4.33
CA MET A 1 6.51 7.69 -4.16
C MET A 1 6.99 7.58 -2.72
N ASN A 2 8.18 7.02 -2.51
CA ASN A 2 8.92 7.22 -1.27
C ASN A 2 9.38 8.69 -1.28
N GLY A 3 8.89 9.47 -0.32
CA GLY A 3 9.24 10.88 -0.19
C GLY A 3 10.75 11.04 -0.11
N LEU A 4 11.28 11.93 -0.95
CA LEU A 4 12.57 12.57 -0.75
C LEU A 4 12.49 13.42 0.53
N ALA A 5 12.54 12.76 1.68
CA ALA A 5 12.94 13.40 2.92
C ALA A 5 14.45 13.62 2.80
N LEU A 6 14.84 14.81 2.35
CA LEU A 6 16.18 15.34 2.58
C LEU A 6 16.41 15.38 4.10
N ARG A 7 16.95 14.29 4.65
CA ARG A 7 17.50 14.25 6.00
C ARG A 7 18.73 15.14 6.00
N ILE A 8 18.53 16.41 6.36
CA ILE A 8 19.60 17.24 6.86
C ILE A 8 19.97 16.65 8.23
N SER A 9 20.98 15.78 8.26
CA SER A 9 21.58 15.36 9.50
C SER A 9 22.29 16.57 10.10
N ARG A 10 21.72 17.16 11.15
CA ARG A 10 22.51 17.99 12.06
C ARG A 10 23.55 17.08 12.69
N GLY A 11 24.80 17.26 12.27
CA GLY A 11 25.94 16.57 12.83
C GLY A 11 26.24 17.13 14.22
N SER A 12 26.24 16.26 15.22
CA SER A 12 27.27 16.08 16.25
C SER A 12 26.63 15.38 17.45
N ASP A 13 26.83 14.07 17.54
CA ASP A 13 27.40 13.43 18.73
C ASP A 13 27.48 11.92 18.50
N SER A 14 28.60 11.35 18.93
CA SER A 14 29.05 9.98 18.65
C SER A 14 28.01 8.93 19.07
N LYS A 15 27.26 8.38 18.11
CA LYS A 15 26.37 7.24 18.36
C LYS A 15 27.19 5.96 18.57
N SER A 16 27.07 5.37 19.77
CA SER A 16 27.54 4.01 20.02
C SER A 16 26.67 3.00 19.23
N LYS A 17 27.30 2.01 18.60
CA LYS A 17 26.68 1.05 17.66
C LYS A 17 25.66 0.07 18.29
N LYS A 18 25.13 0.33 19.49
CA LYS A 18 24.19 -0.55 20.20
C LYS A 18 23.02 0.17 20.89
N SER A 19 22.81 1.47 20.68
CA SER A 19 21.65 2.13 21.29
C SER A 19 20.38 1.89 20.49
N ILE A 20 19.28 1.58 21.18
CA ILE A 20 17.93 1.79 20.65
C ILE A 20 17.90 3.22 20.12
N GLY A 21 17.57 3.41 18.84
CA GLY A 21 17.67 4.71 18.16
C GLY A 21 16.64 5.77 18.59
N PHE A 22 16.07 5.65 19.79
CA PHE A 22 15.09 6.56 20.37
C PHE A 22 15.68 7.33 21.56
N SER A 23 15.34 8.61 21.65
CA SER A 23 15.67 9.47 22.78
C SER A 23 14.96 9.00 24.06
N PRO A 24 15.58 9.14 25.25
CA PRO A 24 14.95 8.77 26.51
C PRO A 24 13.70 9.62 26.78
N VAL A 25 12.72 9.03 27.46
CA VAL A 25 11.47 9.70 27.84
C VAL A 25 11.72 10.57 29.06
N ASN A 26 11.56 11.89 28.91
CA ASN A 26 11.72 12.85 29.99
C ASN A 26 10.41 13.01 30.78
N ILE A 27 10.47 12.77 32.09
CA ILE A 27 9.36 12.94 33.01
C ILE A 27 9.77 13.83 34.19
N SER A 28 8.88 14.73 34.60
CA SER A 28 9.10 15.54 35.80
C SER A 28 8.56 14.81 37.03
N ILE A 29 9.44 14.41 37.93
CA ILE A 29 9.08 13.59 39.11
C ILE A 29 8.29 14.39 40.15
N SER A 30 8.40 15.72 40.15
CA SER A 30 7.65 16.60 41.06
C SER A 30 6.12 16.47 40.90
N SER A 31 5.65 15.87 39.81
CA SER A 31 4.23 15.60 39.55
C SER A 31 3.66 14.34 40.26
N PHE A 32 4.52 13.53 40.90
CA PHE A 32 4.12 12.35 41.65
C PHE A 32 4.19 12.63 43.15
N LYS A 33 3.02 12.69 43.82
CA LYS A 33 2.92 12.65 45.29
C LYS A 33 3.17 11.20 45.74
N THR A 34 4.39 10.71 45.58
CA THR A 34 4.70 9.30 45.81
C THR A 34 4.92 9.03 47.29
N SER A 35 4.43 7.87 47.75
CA SER A 35 4.97 7.22 48.96
C SER A 35 6.48 7.00 48.78
N ASP A 36 7.28 7.15 49.84
CA ASP A 36 8.75 6.99 49.84
C ASP A 36 9.23 5.68 49.16
N LYS A 37 8.35 4.68 49.09
CA LYS A 37 8.58 3.34 48.56
C LYS A 37 9.00 3.26 47.08
N TYR A 38 8.55 4.19 46.21
CA TYR A 38 8.83 4.12 44.75
C TYR A 38 9.64 5.29 44.21
N HIS A 39 9.83 6.33 45.03
CA HIS A 39 10.49 7.57 44.63
C HIS A 39 11.90 7.32 44.06
N GLU A 40 12.68 6.43 44.68
CA GLU A 40 14.04 6.09 44.22
C GLU A 40 14.05 5.44 42.82
N LEU A 41 13.06 4.60 42.51
CA LEU A 41 12.98 3.92 41.20
C LEU A 41 12.49 4.87 40.11
N PHE A 42 11.56 5.77 40.43
CA PHE A 42 11.11 6.81 39.51
C PHE A 42 12.24 7.80 39.21
N GLN A 43 13.02 8.18 40.23
CA GLN A 43 14.23 9.00 40.10
C GLN A 43 15.27 8.33 39.20
N LYS A 44 15.58 7.05 39.44
CA LYS A 44 16.47 6.27 38.56
C LYS A 44 15.98 6.21 37.10
N PHE A 45 14.67 6.20 36.87
CA PHE A 45 14.12 6.22 35.51
C PHE A 45 14.29 7.60 34.85
N ALA A 46 14.04 8.70 35.57
CA ALA A 46 14.17 10.04 35.01
C ALA A 46 15.64 10.45 34.80
N ASP A 47 16.55 9.94 35.63
CA ASP A 47 17.99 10.21 35.51
C ASP A 47 18.68 9.34 34.44
N ALA A 48 17.97 8.36 33.88
CA ALA A 48 18.50 7.47 32.85
C ALA A 48 18.81 8.24 31.55
N THR A 49 19.99 8.01 30.99
CA THR A 49 20.51 8.75 29.83
C THR A 49 20.13 8.12 28.49
N SER A 50 19.59 6.90 28.52
CA SER A 50 19.20 6.16 27.33
C SER A 50 17.94 5.32 27.51
N THR A 51 17.24 5.05 26.40
CA THR A 51 16.08 4.17 26.36
C THR A 51 16.43 2.73 26.79
N ASP A 52 17.65 2.29 26.52
CA ASP A 52 18.18 0.99 26.94
C ASP A 52 18.32 0.86 28.46
N GLU A 53 18.57 1.97 29.17
CA GLU A 53 18.58 2.02 30.64
C GLU A 53 17.16 2.13 31.21
N GLN A 54 16.28 2.90 30.56
CA GLN A 54 14.91 3.08 31.01
C GLN A 54 14.06 1.80 30.95
N LEU A 55 14.28 0.93 29.96
CA LEU A 55 13.44 -0.26 29.76
C LEU A 55 13.60 -1.32 30.88
N PRO A 56 14.81 -1.69 31.33
CA PRO A 56 14.99 -2.54 32.50
C PRO A 56 14.43 -1.94 33.79
N ILE A 57 14.54 -0.62 33.98
CA ILE A 57 14.00 0.05 35.17
C ILE A 57 12.47 0.00 35.16
N LEU A 58 11.85 0.29 34.02
CA LEU A 58 10.40 0.18 33.85
C LEU A 58 9.90 -1.24 34.09
N ARG A 59 10.63 -2.27 33.64
CA ARG A 59 10.30 -3.68 33.96
C ARG A 59 10.32 -3.93 35.46
N LYS A 60 11.35 -3.46 36.18
CA LYS A 60 11.43 -3.59 37.64
C LYS A 60 10.26 -2.89 38.34
N ILE A 61 9.90 -1.68 37.91
CA ILE A 61 8.75 -0.93 38.44
C ILE A 61 7.45 -1.72 38.24
N VAL A 62 7.29 -2.28 37.04
CA VAL A 62 6.14 -3.13 36.70
C VAL A 62 6.13 -4.44 37.49
N ASP A 63 7.27 -5.09 37.72
CA ASP A 63 7.34 -6.38 38.43
C ASP A 63 6.99 -6.25 39.93
N LEU A 64 7.10 -5.05 40.50
CA LEU A 64 6.67 -4.74 41.87
C LEU A 64 5.15 -4.73 42.06
N TYR A 65 4.38 -4.79 40.98
CA TYR A 65 2.92 -4.82 40.93
C TYR A 65 2.28 -6.13 41.46
N ARG A 66 3.07 -7.08 41.97
CA ARG A 66 2.65 -8.48 42.14
C ARG A 66 1.49 -8.72 43.14
N ASP A 67 1.24 -7.82 44.10
CA ASP A 67 0.34 -8.11 45.23
C ASP A 67 -0.86 -7.14 45.45
N ALA A 68 -0.90 -5.95 44.83
CA ALA A 68 -2.06 -5.04 44.90
C ALA A 68 -2.03 -3.95 43.80
N ILE A 69 -3.21 -3.49 43.35
CA ILE A 69 -3.34 -2.39 42.37
C ILE A 69 -2.86 -1.08 43.01
N ASP A 70 -1.64 -0.66 42.67
CA ASP A 70 -1.05 0.59 43.16
C ASP A 70 -1.27 1.73 42.16
N THR A 71 -2.05 2.73 42.58
CA THR A 71 -2.42 3.89 41.74
C THR A 71 -1.21 4.72 41.31
N ASP A 72 -0.14 4.77 42.12
CA ASP A 72 1.06 5.56 41.78
C ASP A 72 1.86 4.91 40.64
N ILE A 73 1.96 3.58 40.63
CA ILE A 73 2.61 2.82 39.55
C ILE A 73 1.82 2.99 38.25
N ILE A 74 0.49 2.90 38.32
CA ILE A 74 -0.37 3.08 37.14
C ILE A 74 -0.24 4.50 36.60
N LYS A 75 -0.27 5.52 37.46
CA LYS A 75 -0.06 6.91 37.07
C LYS A 75 1.29 7.12 36.41
N PHE A 76 2.35 6.53 36.96
CA PHE A 76 3.68 6.56 36.35
C PHE A 76 3.69 5.92 34.96
N MET A 77 3.11 4.73 34.81
CA MET A 77 3.00 4.06 33.52
C MET A 77 2.23 4.89 32.49
N VAL A 78 1.11 5.52 32.89
CA VAL A 78 0.32 6.40 32.02
C VAL A 78 1.13 7.62 31.57
N VAL A 79 1.86 8.28 32.48
CA VAL A 79 2.70 9.43 32.13
C VAL A 79 3.82 9.04 31.18
N VAL A 80 4.54 7.94 31.45
CA VAL A 80 5.58 7.42 30.54
C VAL A 80 4.98 7.05 29.18
N PHE A 81 3.78 6.44 29.16
CA PHE A 81 3.08 6.09 27.93
C PHE A 81 2.70 7.31 27.08
N LEU A 82 2.18 8.37 27.71
CA LEU A 82 1.80 9.61 27.03
C LEU A 82 3.02 10.40 26.52
N GLN A 83 4.13 10.43 27.28
CA GLN A 83 5.32 11.17 26.88
C GLN A 83 6.18 10.44 25.84
N ALA A 84 6.01 9.13 25.70
CA ALA A 84 6.72 8.35 24.70
C ALA A 84 6.12 8.54 23.30
N GLU A 85 6.99 8.80 22.32
CA GLU A 85 6.65 8.93 20.90
C GLU A 85 6.00 7.65 20.32
N ALA A 86 5.39 7.78 19.15
CA ALA A 86 4.82 6.64 18.42
C ALA A 86 5.88 5.55 18.19
N LYS A 87 5.51 4.28 18.40
CA LYS A 87 6.38 3.10 18.28
C LYS A 87 7.60 3.05 19.22
N HIS A 88 7.66 3.93 20.22
CA HIS A 88 8.72 3.91 21.22
C HIS A 88 8.73 2.60 22.03
N PRO A 89 9.89 1.97 22.30
CA PRO A 89 9.95 0.67 22.98
C PRO A 89 9.27 0.62 24.35
N LEU A 90 9.37 1.69 25.14
CA LEU A 90 8.70 1.81 26.44
C LEU A 90 7.17 1.84 26.27
N LYS A 91 6.66 2.60 25.30
CA LYS A 91 5.23 2.67 24.98
C LYS A 91 4.71 1.31 24.54
N CYS A 92 5.42 0.64 23.64
CA CYS A 92 5.08 -0.72 23.18
C CYS A 92 5.18 -1.76 24.29
N PHE A 93 6.09 -1.59 25.26
CA PHE A 93 6.18 -2.46 26.43
C PHE A 93 4.96 -2.29 27.34
N ILE A 94 4.60 -1.05 27.69
CA ILE A 94 3.43 -0.72 28.52
C ILE A 94 2.15 -1.21 27.85
N ALA A 95 1.93 -0.89 26.58
CA ALA A 95 0.75 -1.33 25.83
C ALA A 95 0.62 -2.86 25.85
N ARG A 96 1.70 -3.59 25.55
CA ARG A 96 1.69 -5.07 25.58
C ARG A 96 1.45 -5.62 26.99
N HIS A 97 1.99 -4.97 28.01
CA HIS A 97 1.79 -5.41 29.39
C HIS A 97 0.34 -5.22 29.83
N VAL A 98 -0.24 -4.03 29.62
CA VAL A 98 -1.64 -3.72 29.95
C VAL A 98 -2.59 -4.62 29.17
N THR A 99 -2.36 -4.84 27.88
CA THR A 99 -3.20 -5.74 27.07
C THR A 99 -3.17 -7.18 27.59
N LYS A 100 -2.03 -7.68 28.08
CA LYS A 100 -1.91 -9.05 28.62
C LYS A 100 -2.58 -9.23 29.98
N ASN A 101 -2.83 -8.16 30.73
CA ASN A 101 -3.31 -8.22 32.11
C ASN A 101 -4.67 -7.54 32.20
N SER A 102 -5.75 -8.30 32.09
CA SER A 102 -7.12 -7.77 32.09
C SER A 102 -7.42 -6.89 33.31
N ASN A 103 -6.89 -7.26 34.48
CA ASN A 103 -7.07 -6.52 35.73
C ASN A 103 -6.43 -5.12 35.72
N LEU A 104 -5.48 -4.85 34.80
CA LEU A 104 -4.83 -3.55 34.64
C LEU A 104 -5.54 -2.64 33.65
N GLN A 105 -6.39 -3.19 32.77
CA GLN A 105 -6.96 -2.43 31.66
C GLN A 105 -7.87 -1.30 32.15
N GLU A 106 -8.81 -1.60 33.04
CA GLU A 106 -9.75 -0.60 33.56
C GLU A 106 -9.06 0.48 34.42
N PRO A 107 -8.21 0.13 35.42
CA PRO A 107 -7.45 1.14 36.18
C PRO A 107 -6.57 2.03 35.30
N PHE A 108 -5.87 1.44 34.33
CA PHE A 108 -5.03 2.20 33.39
C PHE A 108 -5.87 3.13 32.52
N THR A 109 -7.02 2.66 32.04
CA THR A 109 -7.96 3.44 31.23
C THR A 109 -8.46 4.66 31.99
N SER A 110 -8.89 4.49 33.23
CA SER A 110 -9.40 5.58 34.08
C SER A 110 -8.33 6.65 34.34
N VAL A 111 -7.11 6.24 34.70
CA VAL A 111 -6.00 7.17 34.94
C VAL A 111 -5.56 7.87 33.65
N LEU A 112 -5.54 7.16 32.51
CA LEU A 112 -5.25 7.75 31.20
C LEU A 112 -6.30 8.80 30.82
N ALA A 113 -7.59 8.50 30.98
CA ALA A 113 -8.67 9.45 30.73
C ALA A 113 -8.53 10.72 31.59
N SER A 114 -8.27 10.56 32.88
CA SER A 114 -8.03 11.70 33.80
C SER A 114 -6.83 12.56 33.37
N GLN A 115 -5.73 11.94 32.92
CA GLN A 115 -4.56 12.67 32.42
C GLN A 115 -4.85 13.40 31.10
N ILE A 116 -5.64 12.82 30.21
CA ILE A 116 -6.08 13.49 28.97
C ILE A 116 -6.97 14.69 29.32
N SER A 117 -8.00 14.51 30.16
CA SER A 117 -8.90 15.58 30.61
C SER A 117 -8.15 16.75 31.26
N THR A 118 -7.15 16.44 32.11
CA THR A 118 -6.29 17.47 32.72
C THR A 118 -5.51 18.29 31.68
N ARG A 119 -5.03 17.65 30.61
CA ARG A 119 -4.25 18.34 29.56
C ARG A 119 -5.12 19.18 28.64
N ILE A 120 -6.32 18.70 28.28
CA ILE A 120 -7.25 19.44 27.41
C ILE A 120 -7.97 20.58 28.12
N SER A 121 -7.98 20.58 29.46
CA SER A 121 -8.55 21.66 30.27
C SER A 121 -7.71 22.95 30.24
N VAL A 122 -6.45 22.89 29.79
CA VAL A 122 -5.58 24.05 29.67
C VAL A 122 -5.82 24.71 28.32
N GLU A 123 -6.19 25.99 28.32
CA GLU A 123 -6.42 26.76 27.11
C GLU A 123 -5.08 27.07 26.41
N PRO A 124 -4.84 26.57 25.19
CA PRO A 124 -3.57 26.76 24.50
C PRO A 124 -3.43 28.16 23.92
N THR A 125 -2.23 28.74 24.01
CA THR A 125 -1.94 30.07 23.43
C THR A 125 -1.28 29.99 22.05
N HIS A 126 -0.70 28.83 21.72
CA HIS A 126 0.03 28.58 20.48
C HIS A 126 -0.31 27.21 19.88
N TYR A 127 -0.26 27.07 18.55
CA TYR A 127 -0.54 25.80 17.86
C TYR A 127 0.36 24.63 18.29
N LYS A 128 1.54 24.90 18.88
CA LYS A 128 2.49 23.85 19.31
C LYS A 128 2.02 23.15 20.58
N GLU A 129 1.28 23.85 21.42
CA GLU A 129 0.64 23.27 22.59
C GLU A 129 -0.50 22.33 22.15
N TYR A 130 -1.28 22.73 21.14
CA TYR A 130 -2.22 21.84 20.48
C TYR A 130 -1.53 20.62 19.87
N GLU A 131 -0.44 20.82 19.13
CA GLU A 131 0.34 19.75 18.50
C GLU A 131 0.82 18.70 19.50
N ASP A 132 1.35 19.13 20.66
CA ASP A 132 1.81 18.23 21.72
C ASP A 132 0.67 17.34 22.25
N VAL A 133 -0.48 17.93 22.55
CA VAL A 133 -1.62 17.20 23.11
C VAL A 133 -2.26 16.28 22.06
N VAL A 134 -2.57 16.82 20.87
CA VAL A 134 -3.22 16.10 19.78
C VAL A 134 -2.38 14.92 19.32
N SER A 135 -1.07 15.09 19.15
CA SER A 135 -0.17 14.00 18.75
C SER A 135 -0.13 12.88 19.79
N LYS A 136 -0.11 13.23 21.09
CA LYS A 136 -0.12 12.22 22.16
C LYS A 136 -1.43 11.45 22.20
N VAL A 137 -2.57 12.13 22.11
CA VAL A 137 -3.89 11.49 22.07
C VAL A 137 -4.04 10.60 20.83
N ALA A 138 -3.54 11.04 19.66
CA ALA A 138 -3.55 10.23 18.44
C ALA A 138 -2.83 8.89 18.63
N THR A 139 -1.71 8.87 19.32
CA THR A 139 -0.99 7.61 19.59
C THR A 139 -1.68 6.68 20.60
N CYS A 140 -2.66 7.18 21.38
CA CYS A 140 -3.42 6.35 22.32
C CYS A 140 -4.37 5.39 21.60
N ILE A 141 -4.88 5.76 20.42
CA ILE A 141 -5.86 4.96 19.68
C ILE A 141 -5.21 3.98 18.68
N GLU A 142 -3.88 4.00 18.54
CA GLU A 142 -3.15 3.12 17.62
C GLU A 142 -3.03 1.69 18.18
N ASN A 143 -3.94 0.80 17.79
CA ASN A 143 -3.92 -0.64 18.14
C ASN A 143 -3.89 -0.93 19.65
N PHE A 144 -4.51 -0.08 20.47
CA PHE A 144 -4.50 -0.21 21.93
C PHE A 144 -5.89 0.04 22.53
N ASN A 145 -6.58 -1.05 22.92
CA ASN A 145 -7.97 -1.01 23.37
C ASN A 145 -8.20 -0.14 24.61
N ALA A 146 -7.31 -0.19 25.60
CA ALA A 146 -7.42 0.64 26.80
C ALA A 146 -7.26 2.14 26.48
N GLY A 147 -6.45 2.48 25.47
CA GLY A 147 -6.33 3.85 24.97
C GLY A 147 -7.60 4.33 24.25
N VAL A 148 -8.20 3.48 23.42
CA VAL A 148 -9.51 3.76 22.78
C VAL A 148 -10.60 3.96 23.84
N ALA A 149 -10.64 3.10 24.87
CA ALA A 149 -11.59 3.23 25.96
C ALA A 149 -11.38 4.54 26.76
N ALA A 150 -10.12 4.96 26.95
CA ALA A 150 -9.82 6.20 27.67
C ALA A 150 -10.27 7.43 26.87
N VAL A 151 -10.05 7.45 25.55
CA VAL A 151 -10.54 8.51 24.67
C VAL A 151 -12.05 8.57 24.67
N ARG A 152 -12.75 7.42 24.70
CA ARG A 152 -14.20 7.35 24.78
C ARG A 152 -14.77 8.00 26.04
N ILE A 153 -14.09 7.87 27.18
CA ILE A 153 -14.52 8.49 28.45
C ILE A 153 -14.52 10.02 28.38
N VAL A 154 -13.58 10.60 27.62
CA VAL A 154 -13.39 12.06 27.51
C VAL A 154 -13.82 12.62 26.16
N GLU A 155 -14.61 11.87 25.38
CA GLU A 155 -14.81 12.16 23.96
C GLU A 155 -15.52 13.50 23.69
N ILE A 156 -16.36 13.96 24.62
CA ILE A 156 -17.09 15.22 24.51
C ILE A 156 -16.15 16.40 24.77
N GLU A 157 -15.44 16.41 25.91
CA GLU A 157 -14.42 17.42 26.24
C GLU A 157 -13.33 17.48 25.17
N LEU A 158 -12.87 16.32 24.71
CA LEU A 158 -11.88 16.21 23.64
C LEU A 158 -12.44 16.72 22.31
N GLY A 159 -13.71 16.45 22.00
CA GLY A 159 -14.38 16.98 20.81
C GLY A 159 -14.35 18.51 20.77
N THR A 160 -14.68 19.17 21.89
CA THR A 160 -14.60 20.63 22.02
C THR A 160 -13.15 21.13 21.87
N TYR A 161 -12.19 20.48 22.53
CA TYR A 161 -10.78 20.84 22.40
C TYR A 161 -10.26 20.72 20.96
N LEU A 162 -10.64 19.65 20.26
CA LEU A 162 -10.26 19.42 18.86
C LEU A 162 -10.95 20.40 17.90
N MET A 163 -12.19 20.79 18.18
CA MET A 163 -12.87 21.86 17.44
C MET A 163 -12.10 23.18 17.57
N ASN A 164 -11.77 23.59 18.80
CA ASN A 164 -10.99 24.82 19.05
C ASN A 164 -9.60 24.76 18.39
N CYS A 165 -8.95 23.59 18.42
CA CYS A 165 -7.70 23.35 17.72
C CYS A 165 -7.85 23.61 16.21
N LEU A 166 -8.92 23.08 15.60
CA LEU A 166 -9.15 23.20 14.17
C LEU A 166 -9.46 24.64 13.76
N ASP A 167 -10.33 25.31 14.51
CA ASP A 167 -10.70 26.72 14.36
C ASP A 167 -9.45 27.62 14.41
N PHE A 168 -8.62 27.44 15.44
CA PHE A 168 -7.35 28.14 15.58
C PHE A 168 -6.41 27.91 14.39
N CYS A 169 -6.33 26.67 13.88
CA CYS A 169 -5.49 26.34 12.73
C CYS A 169 -6.00 27.02 11.45
N VAL A 170 -7.30 27.02 11.23
CA VAL A 170 -7.93 27.66 10.06
C VAL A 170 -7.75 29.17 10.10
N ASP A 171 -8.03 29.80 11.25
CA ASP A 171 -7.82 31.23 11.46
C ASP A 171 -6.37 31.65 11.17
N LEU A 172 -5.40 30.85 11.63
CA LEU A 172 -3.99 31.13 11.41
C LEU A 172 -3.59 31.00 9.93
N LEU A 173 -4.20 30.05 9.19
CA LEU A 173 -3.96 29.86 7.76
C LEU A 173 -4.60 30.95 6.90
N LEU A 174 -5.79 31.42 7.28
CA LEU A 174 -6.55 32.45 6.55
C LEU A 174 -6.15 33.88 6.93
N SER A 175 -5.47 34.08 8.05
CA SER A 175 -5.06 35.42 8.48
C SER A 175 -4.07 36.08 7.52
N GLU A 176 -4.53 37.10 6.79
CA GLU A 176 -3.68 37.94 5.92
C GLU A 176 -2.56 38.68 6.71
N SER A 177 -2.71 38.78 8.04
CA SER A 177 -1.81 39.56 8.89
C SER A 177 -0.51 38.85 9.28
N LYS A 178 -0.44 37.52 9.14
CA LYS A 178 0.72 36.71 9.55
C LYS A 178 1.28 35.94 8.36
N THR A 179 2.48 36.31 7.94
CA THR A 179 3.22 35.56 6.91
C THR A 179 3.85 34.30 7.53
N LEU A 180 3.14 33.18 7.45
CA LEU A 180 3.64 31.89 7.90
C LEU A 180 4.76 31.37 6.98
N SER A 181 5.83 30.85 7.56
CA SER A 181 6.86 30.15 6.79
C SER A 181 6.32 28.84 6.20
N PRO A 182 6.91 28.32 5.11
CA PRO A 182 6.48 27.03 4.53
C PRO A 182 6.54 25.86 5.54
N THR A 183 7.49 25.90 6.48
CA THR A 183 7.61 24.90 7.54
C THR A 183 6.44 24.97 8.52
N GLU A 184 6.11 26.16 9.01
CA GLU A 184 4.98 26.37 9.93
C GLU A 184 3.65 26.00 9.27
N LYS A 185 3.45 26.37 8.00
CA LYS A 185 2.27 25.94 7.23
C LYS A 185 2.15 24.41 7.20
N ASN A 186 3.25 23.70 6.96
CA ASN A 186 3.24 22.24 6.90
C ASN A 186 2.99 21.61 8.29
N GLU A 187 3.52 22.19 9.37
CA GLU A 187 3.21 21.78 10.75
C GLU A 187 1.72 21.95 11.03
N ILE A 188 1.13 23.09 10.67
CA ILE A 188 -0.31 23.36 10.83
C ILE A 188 -1.15 22.40 10.00
N PHE A 189 -0.79 22.13 8.73
CA PHE A 189 -1.52 21.13 7.93
C PHE A 189 -1.43 19.72 8.52
N THR A 190 -0.29 19.37 9.11
CA THR A 190 -0.10 18.08 9.81
C THR A 190 -0.98 18.02 11.06
N LEU A 191 -1.00 19.10 11.86
CA LEU A 191 -1.86 19.22 13.03
C LEU A 191 -3.33 19.11 12.64
N SER A 192 -3.81 19.92 11.68
CA SER A 192 -5.18 19.85 11.17
C SER A 192 -5.53 18.44 10.69
N HIS A 193 -4.63 17.77 9.97
CA HIS A 193 -4.84 16.40 9.50
C HIS A 193 -5.06 15.41 10.66
N ILE A 194 -4.23 15.47 11.72
CA ILE A 194 -4.36 14.58 12.88
C ILE A 194 -5.63 14.92 13.66
N THR A 195 -5.93 16.20 13.86
CA THR A 195 -7.15 16.69 14.52
C THR A 195 -8.40 16.20 13.80
N LEU A 196 -8.48 16.33 12.48
CA LEU A 196 -9.58 15.84 11.66
C LEU A 196 -9.75 14.31 11.77
N ARG A 197 -8.65 13.56 11.82
CA ARG A 197 -8.70 12.10 12.00
C ARG A 197 -9.21 11.69 13.38
N LEU A 198 -8.84 12.43 14.43
CA LEU A 198 -9.35 12.20 15.77
C LEU A 198 -10.83 12.55 15.90
N LEU A 199 -11.25 13.70 15.35
CA LEU A 199 -12.67 14.05 15.25
C LEU A 199 -13.46 12.99 14.51
N LEU A 200 -12.95 12.49 13.38
CA LEU A 200 -13.57 11.39 12.64
C LEU A 200 -13.68 10.11 13.48
N HIS A 201 -12.63 9.77 14.23
CA HIS A 201 -12.67 8.63 15.14
C HIS A 201 -13.77 8.77 16.20
N ILE A 202 -13.89 9.95 16.81
CA ILE A 202 -14.93 10.26 17.81
C ILE A 202 -16.31 10.12 17.18
N VAL A 203 -16.58 10.81 16.06
CA VAL A 203 -17.88 10.77 15.38
C VAL A 203 -18.28 9.34 14.97
N GLN A 204 -17.33 8.50 14.55
CA GLN A 204 -17.62 7.12 14.14
C GLN A 204 -17.79 6.13 15.31
N LYS A 205 -17.36 6.48 16.53
CA LYS A 205 -17.33 5.56 17.70
C LYS A 205 -18.17 6.02 18.89
N ALA A 206 -18.60 7.28 18.90
CA ALA A 206 -19.50 7.82 19.91
C ALA A 206 -20.85 7.07 19.91
N ASN A 207 -21.50 7.02 21.08
CA ASN A 207 -22.87 6.53 21.22
C ASN A 207 -23.88 7.66 20.92
N ASP A 208 -25.17 7.32 20.83
CA ASP A 208 -26.22 8.30 20.49
C ASP A 208 -26.32 9.46 21.50
N GLU A 209 -26.04 9.20 22.78
CA GLU A 209 -26.01 10.20 23.85
C GLU A 209 -24.88 11.22 23.63
N SER A 210 -23.63 10.76 23.49
CA SER A 210 -22.48 11.63 23.19
C SER A 210 -22.62 12.35 21.86
N LEU A 211 -23.18 11.70 20.84
CA LEU A 211 -23.44 12.34 19.54
C LEU A 211 -24.39 13.52 19.69
N SER A 212 -25.42 13.42 20.53
CA SER A 212 -26.37 14.51 20.77
C SER A 212 -25.67 15.74 21.36
N GLU A 213 -24.67 15.54 22.22
CA GLU A 213 -23.85 16.61 22.80
C GLU A 213 -22.78 17.17 21.83
N LEU A 214 -22.33 16.36 20.86
CA LEU A 214 -21.34 16.76 19.86
C LEU A 214 -21.97 17.51 18.67
N ILE A 215 -23.25 17.28 18.33
CA ILE A 215 -23.94 17.92 17.20
C ILE A 215 -23.82 19.46 17.18
N PRO A 216 -23.95 20.18 18.31
CA PRO A 216 -23.75 21.64 18.32
C PRO A 216 -22.37 22.07 17.81
N LEU A 217 -21.32 21.28 18.06
CA LEU A 217 -19.95 21.56 17.62
C LEU A 217 -19.80 21.41 16.10
N PHE A 218 -20.65 20.61 15.44
CA PHE A 218 -20.54 20.33 14.01
C PHE A 218 -20.67 21.59 13.16
N ILE A 219 -21.38 22.62 13.61
CA ILE A 219 -21.52 23.87 12.85
C ILE A 219 -20.16 24.53 12.61
N ILE A 220 -19.34 24.64 13.68
CA ILE A 220 -18.00 25.25 13.59
C ILE A 220 -17.06 24.33 12.80
N ILE A 221 -17.12 23.01 13.06
CA ILE A 221 -16.30 22.03 12.32
C ILE A 221 -16.63 22.04 10.82
N GLU A 222 -17.92 22.14 10.44
CA GLU A 222 -18.36 22.25 9.04
C GLU A 222 -17.80 23.50 8.36
N LEU A 223 -17.74 24.65 9.06
CA LEU A 223 -17.13 25.88 8.55
C LEU A 223 -15.62 25.68 8.32
N CYS A 224 -14.91 25.19 9.34
CA CYS A 224 -13.48 24.88 9.23
C CYS A 224 -13.17 23.92 8.07
N ILE A 225 -13.99 22.89 7.91
CA ILE A 225 -13.85 21.92 6.80
C ILE A 225 -13.98 22.61 5.46
N LYS A 226 -14.96 23.51 5.28
CA LYS A 226 -15.14 24.25 4.03
C LYS A 226 -13.91 25.06 3.69
N ASP A 227 -13.40 25.82 4.65
CA ASP A 227 -12.23 26.66 4.45
C ASP A 227 -11.00 25.82 4.08
N LEU A 228 -10.77 24.70 4.76
CA LEU A 228 -9.68 23.78 4.43
C LEU A 228 -9.83 23.12 3.05
N MET A 229 -11.05 22.76 2.66
CA MET A 229 -11.30 22.13 1.35
C MET A 229 -11.12 23.13 0.20
N MET A 230 -11.49 24.40 0.42
CA MET A 230 -11.36 25.47 -0.58
C MET A 230 -9.94 26.07 -0.65
N HIS A 231 -9.12 25.91 0.40
CA HIS A 231 -7.75 26.41 0.39
C HIS A 231 -6.84 25.62 -0.57
N ASN A 232 -6.13 26.31 -1.46
CA ASN A 232 -5.32 25.69 -2.52
C ASN A 232 -4.11 24.89 -2.00
N ASP A 233 -3.42 25.41 -0.97
CA ASP A 233 -2.20 24.77 -0.43
C ASP A 233 -2.49 23.53 0.43
N VAL A 234 -3.74 23.29 0.83
CA VAL A 234 -4.08 22.17 1.71
C VAL A 234 -3.86 20.85 0.94
N PRO A 235 -3.08 19.89 1.48
CA PRO A 235 -2.85 18.61 0.83
C PRO A 235 -4.15 17.84 0.55
N MET A 236 -4.23 17.19 -0.61
CA MET A 236 -5.40 16.38 -1.01
C MET A 236 -5.74 15.27 0.00
N ASP A 237 -4.74 14.72 0.69
CA ASP A 237 -4.97 13.71 1.73
C ASP A 237 -5.73 14.30 2.93
N THR A 238 -5.48 15.56 3.30
CA THR A 238 -6.25 16.28 4.32
C THR A 238 -7.66 16.61 3.83
N LYS A 239 -7.80 17.10 2.58
CA LYS A 239 -9.13 17.34 1.98
C LYS A 239 -9.98 16.07 1.91
N SER A 240 -9.36 14.92 1.67
CA SER A 240 -10.04 13.62 1.67
C SER A 240 -10.59 13.25 3.06
N VAL A 241 -9.82 13.49 4.12
CA VAL A 241 -10.31 13.29 5.50
C VAL A 241 -11.42 14.29 5.85
N CYS A 242 -11.30 15.54 5.42
CA CYS A 242 -12.38 16.54 5.54
C CYS A 242 -13.69 16.02 4.92
N GLY A 243 -13.63 15.48 3.69
CA GLY A 243 -14.80 14.90 3.03
C GLY A 243 -15.43 13.75 3.83
N ILE A 244 -14.61 12.83 4.35
CA ILE A 244 -15.11 11.68 5.15
C ILE A 244 -15.76 12.15 6.45
N LEU A 245 -15.13 13.09 7.16
CA LEU A 245 -15.68 13.68 8.38
C LEU A 245 -16.98 14.44 8.10
N PHE A 246 -17.00 15.26 7.06
CA PHE A 246 -18.17 16.02 6.65
C PHE A 246 -19.37 15.10 6.37
N ILE A 247 -19.20 14.08 5.54
CA ILE A 247 -20.28 13.12 5.24
C ILE A 247 -20.71 12.35 6.48
N SER A 248 -19.77 11.96 7.35
CA SER A 248 -20.10 11.26 8.60
C SER A 248 -20.97 12.13 9.52
N MET A 249 -20.58 13.40 9.73
CA MET A 249 -21.37 14.37 10.49
C MET A 249 -22.73 14.66 9.83
N TYR A 250 -22.76 14.77 8.50
CA TYR A 250 -23.97 15.04 7.74
C TYR A 250 -25.01 13.94 7.90
N ILE A 251 -24.57 12.68 7.85
CA ILE A 251 -25.42 11.50 8.06
C ILE A 251 -25.94 11.46 9.50
N VAL A 252 -25.10 11.76 10.49
CA VAL A 252 -25.52 11.82 11.90
C VAL A 252 -26.59 12.90 12.12
N LYS A 253 -26.40 14.09 11.55
CA LYS A 253 -27.31 15.24 11.75
C LYS A 253 -28.64 15.12 11.00
N ASN A 254 -28.61 14.62 9.77
CA ASN A 254 -29.76 14.65 8.85
C ASN A 254 -30.37 13.26 8.59
N GLY A 255 -29.78 12.20 9.14
CA GLY A 255 -30.25 10.82 9.03
C GLY A 255 -29.51 9.98 7.98
N PRO A 256 -29.77 8.65 7.96
CA PRO A 256 -28.97 7.64 7.28
C PRO A 256 -28.95 7.73 5.75
N ASP A 257 -29.93 8.41 5.14
CA ASP A 257 -30.08 8.54 3.68
C ASP A 257 -29.82 9.96 3.16
N SER A 258 -29.44 10.87 4.05
CA SER A 258 -29.14 12.27 3.72
C SER A 258 -27.99 12.44 2.73
N TRP A 259 -27.07 11.47 2.66
CA TRP A 259 -25.96 11.43 1.71
C TRP A 259 -26.41 11.48 0.24
N LEU A 260 -27.66 11.10 -0.08
CA LEU A 260 -28.22 11.19 -1.42
C LEU A 260 -28.28 12.62 -1.96
N GLN A 261 -28.34 13.62 -1.07
CA GLN A 261 -28.35 15.01 -1.46
C GLN A 261 -27.03 15.40 -2.15
N VAL A 262 -25.91 14.80 -1.77
CA VAL A 262 -24.60 15.03 -2.40
C VAL A 262 -24.56 14.60 -3.87
N LEU A 263 -25.36 13.59 -4.24
CA LEU A 263 -25.49 13.12 -5.62
C LEU A 263 -26.54 13.92 -6.41
N ASN A 264 -27.43 14.63 -5.72
CA ASN A 264 -28.55 15.39 -6.30
C ASN A 264 -28.44 16.88 -5.97
N PRO A 265 -27.85 17.69 -6.88
CA PRO A 265 -27.70 19.14 -6.69
C PRO A 265 -29.03 19.86 -6.45
N SER A 266 -30.13 19.34 -7.01
CA SER A 266 -31.47 19.90 -6.91
C SER A 266 -32.07 19.86 -5.49
N THR A 267 -31.49 19.05 -4.59
CA THR A 267 -31.94 18.88 -3.21
C THR A 267 -30.86 19.28 -2.20
N CYS A 268 -29.79 19.95 -2.66
CA CYS A 268 -28.68 20.37 -1.81
C CYS A 268 -29.03 21.62 -1.01
N ASN A 269 -28.56 21.66 0.25
CA ASN A 269 -28.52 22.88 1.04
C ASN A 269 -27.42 23.82 0.52
N ASP A 270 -27.53 25.13 0.76
CA ASP A 270 -26.53 26.14 0.36
C ASP A 270 -25.10 25.78 0.83
N SER A 271 -24.99 25.16 2.01
CA SER A 271 -23.74 24.64 2.60
C SER A 271 -23.03 23.61 1.71
N LEU A 272 -23.79 22.72 1.08
CA LEU A 272 -23.29 21.67 0.19
C LEU A 272 -23.00 22.22 -1.21
N LEU A 273 -23.79 23.19 -1.67
CA LEU A 273 -23.66 23.75 -3.00
C LEU A 273 -22.27 24.37 -3.22
N GLY A 274 -21.80 25.20 -2.27
CA GLY A 274 -20.46 25.80 -2.37
C GLY A 274 -19.30 24.79 -2.37
N LEU A 275 -19.46 23.64 -1.68
CA LEU A 275 -18.45 22.57 -1.71
C LEU A 275 -18.46 21.78 -3.03
N LEU A 276 -19.59 21.74 -3.73
CA LEU A 276 -19.73 21.02 -5.00
C LEU A 276 -19.29 21.85 -6.21
N GLU A 277 -19.02 23.15 -6.04
CA GLU A 277 -18.50 24.03 -7.09
C GLU A 277 -17.02 23.76 -7.41
N ALA A 278 -16.19 23.49 -6.39
CA ALA A 278 -14.77 23.21 -6.58
C ALA A 278 -14.52 21.72 -6.86
N GLU A 279 -13.77 21.42 -7.92
CA GLU A 279 -13.50 20.04 -8.37
C GLU A 279 -12.79 19.18 -7.31
N ALA A 280 -11.80 19.76 -6.62
CA ALA A 280 -11.08 19.08 -5.54
C ALA A 280 -12.02 18.72 -4.36
N SER A 281 -12.90 19.64 -4.00
CA SER A 281 -13.89 19.45 -2.94
C SER A 281 -14.94 18.42 -3.32
N GLN A 282 -15.46 18.51 -4.55
CA GLN A 282 -16.39 17.57 -5.16
C GLN A 282 -15.82 16.14 -5.16
N LEU A 283 -14.57 15.98 -5.60
CA LEU A 283 -13.87 14.69 -5.61
C LEU A 283 -13.72 14.11 -4.20
N CYS A 284 -13.38 14.93 -3.21
CA CYS A 284 -13.24 14.49 -1.82
C CYS A 284 -14.58 14.02 -1.23
N LEU A 285 -15.69 14.72 -1.53
CA LEU A 285 -17.03 14.29 -1.12
C LEU A 285 -17.44 12.99 -1.79
N TYR A 286 -17.17 12.84 -3.09
CA TYR A 286 -17.45 11.60 -3.82
C TYR A 286 -16.60 10.42 -3.31
N SER A 287 -15.33 10.64 -3.01
CA SER A 287 -14.49 9.63 -2.36
C SER A 287 -14.97 9.27 -0.95
N ALA A 288 -15.52 10.25 -0.22
CA ALA A 288 -16.09 10.02 1.10
C ALA A 288 -17.34 9.14 1.05
N LEU A 289 -18.22 9.33 0.06
CA LEU A 289 -19.40 8.48 -0.13
C LEU A 289 -19.04 7.00 -0.30
N ILE A 290 -17.99 6.69 -1.08
CA ILE A 290 -17.50 5.30 -1.27
C ILE A 290 -16.98 4.70 0.05
N THR A 291 -16.46 5.55 0.94
CA THR A 291 -15.85 5.11 2.20
C THR A 291 -16.88 4.94 3.31
N VAL A 292 -17.83 5.87 3.43
CA VAL A 292 -18.79 5.95 4.54
C VAL A 292 -20.04 5.12 4.28
N VAL A 293 -20.53 5.07 3.03
CA VAL A 293 -21.76 4.37 2.67
C VAL A 293 -21.44 2.93 2.28
N SER A 294 -22.23 1.97 2.77
CA SER A 294 -22.04 0.56 2.41
C SER A 294 -22.33 0.32 0.92
N VAL A 295 -21.61 -0.63 0.32
CA VAL A 295 -21.77 -0.98 -1.11
C VAL A 295 -23.20 -1.43 -1.40
N ASP A 296 -23.82 -2.19 -0.49
CA ASP A 296 -25.21 -2.67 -0.64
C ASP A 296 -26.20 -1.50 -0.75
N LYS A 297 -25.99 -0.42 0.02
CA LYS A 297 -26.83 0.79 -0.08
C LYS A 297 -26.58 1.56 -1.38
N LEU A 298 -25.31 1.68 -1.80
CA LEU A 298 -24.95 2.35 -3.05
C LEU A 298 -25.48 1.61 -4.29
N GLU A 299 -25.64 0.30 -4.20
CA GLU A 299 -26.23 -0.54 -5.24
C GLU A 299 -27.77 -0.49 -5.23
N ALA A 300 -28.39 -0.52 -4.04
CA ALA A 300 -29.85 -0.59 -3.91
C ALA A 300 -30.57 0.73 -4.26
N VAL A 301 -29.95 1.88 -4.01
CA VAL A 301 -30.59 3.19 -4.22
C VAL A 301 -30.34 3.71 -5.64
N TYR A 302 -31.39 4.22 -6.29
CA TYR A 302 -31.34 4.74 -7.65
C TYR A 302 -31.39 6.27 -7.66
N VAL A 303 -30.51 6.87 -8.47
CA VAL A 303 -30.43 8.31 -8.71
C VAL A 303 -30.65 8.55 -10.20
N LYS A 304 -31.74 9.26 -10.55
CA LYS A 304 -32.13 9.55 -11.94
C LYS A 304 -32.24 8.30 -12.85
N GLY A 305 -32.63 7.16 -12.27
CA GLY A 305 -32.87 5.91 -13.01
C GLY A 305 -31.67 4.96 -13.09
N ASP A 306 -30.48 5.37 -12.64
CA ASP A 306 -29.31 4.50 -12.50
C ASP A 306 -28.97 4.25 -11.01
N PRO A 307 -28.38 3.11 -10.65
CA PRO A 307 -27.83 2.86 -9.33
C PRO A 307 -26.87 3.98 -8.87
N ALA A 308 -26.93 4.36 -7.59
CA ALA A 308 -26.13 5.46 -7.05
C ALA A 308 -24.62 5.25 -7.24
N ILE A 309 -24.15 4.00 -7.15
CA ILE A 309 -22.76 3.62 -7.42
C ILE A 309 -22.30 3.97 -8.86
N LEU A 310 -23.19 3.82 -9.84
CA LEU A 310 -22.90 4.15 -11.24
C LEU A 310 -22.90 5.67 -11.48
N SER A 311 -23.87 6.37 -10.88
CA SER A 311 -23.91 7.84 -10.91
C SER A 311 -22.68 8.47 -10.24
N LEU A 312 -22.21 7.86 -9.15
CA LEU A 312 -21.01 8.29 -8.47
C LEU A 312 -19.76 8.05 -9.32
N LEU A 313 -19.63 6.87 -9.93
CA LEU A 313 -18.52 6.56 -10.82
C LEU A 313 -18.45 7.52 -12.02
N SER A 314 -19.57 7.78 -12.70
CA SER A 314 -19.58 8.67 -13.85
C SER A 314 -19.16 10.09 -13.48
N LYS A 315 -19.65 10.62 -12.36
CA LYS A 315 -19.24 11.94 -11.84
C LYS A 315 -17.75 12.03 -11.49
N ILE A 316 -17.17 10.96 -10.93
CA ILE A 316 -15.73 10.92 -10.62
C ILE A 316 -14.90 10.90 -11.91
N LEU A 317 -15.32 10.12 -12.90
CA LEU A 317 -14.63 10.04 -14.19
C LEU A 317 -14.71 11.38 -14.94
N GLU A 318 -15.87 12.06 -14.92
CA GLU A 318 -16.05 13.39 -15.51
C GLU A 318 -15.11 14.44 -14.89
N ILE A 319 -14.84 14.39 -13.59
CA ILE A 319 -13.82 15.24 -12.95
C ILE A 319 -12.44 14.91 -13.51
N GLY A 320 -12.09 13.62 -13.63
CA GLY A 320 -10.80 13.19 -14.19
C GLY A 320 -10.58 13.64 -15.63
N GLU A 321 -11.63 13.67 -16.44
CA GLU A 321 -11.58 14.15 -17.82
C GLU A 321 -11.37 15.67 -17.88
N ARG A 322 -12.08 16.44 -17.06
CA ARG A 322 -11.96 17.92 -16.98
C ARG A 322 -10.60 18.38 -16.45
N SER A 323 -10.09 17.73 -15.42
CA SER A 323 -8.88 18.14 -14.69
C SER A 323 -7.66 17.25 -15.01
N SER A 324 -7.61 16.63 -16.19
CA SER A 324 -6.59 15.64 -16.58
C SER A 324 -5.13 16.15 -16.53
N LEU A 325 -4.92 17.47 -16.58
CA LEU A 325 -3.60 18.10 -16.49
C LEU A 325 -3.14 18.35 -15.03
N GLU A 326 -4.06 18.37 -14.07
CA GLU A 326 -3.74 18.61 -12.66
C GLU A 326 -3.32 17.32 -11.96
N SER A 327 -2.01 17.18 -11.73
CA SER A 327 -1.42 15.96 -11.14
C SER A 327 -2.05 15.55 -9.80
N THR A 328 -2.47 16.51 -8.99
CA THR A 328 -3.09 16.27 -7.67
C THR A 328 -4.50 15.72 -7.81
N VAL A 329 -5.31 16.29 -8.71
CA VAL A 329 -6.69 15.87 -8.95
C VAL A 329 -6.73 14.52 -9.65
N ILE A 330 -5.94 14.31 -10.71
CA ILE A 330 -5.93 13.03 -11.43
C ILE A 330 -5.44 11.88 -10.55
N LEU A 331 -4.47 12.14 -9.67
CA LEU A 331 -4.04 11.16 -8.67
C LEU A 331 -5.16 10.85 -7.67
N GLY A 332 -5.90 11.87 -7.23
CA GLY A 332 -7.10 11.70 -6.41
C GLY A 332 -8.15 10.84 -7.11
N VAL A 333 -8.47 11.13 -8.38
CA VAL A 333 -9.40 10.35 -9.20
C VAL A 333 -8.94 8.90 -9.31
N ALA A 334 -7.68 8.64 -9.66
CA ALA A 334 -7.14 7.29 -9.77
C ALA A 334 -7.25 6.51 -8.43
N ARG A 335 -7.02 7.16 -7.29
CA ARG A 335 -7.20 6.55 -5.96
C ARG A 335 -8.67 6.21 -5.69
N THR A 336 -9.58 7.15 -5.98
CA THR A 336 -11.02 6.98 -5.76
C THR A 336 -11.61 5.90 -6.67
N VAL A 337 -11.22 5.87 -7.95
CA VAL A 337 -11.63 4.86 -8.92
C VAL A 337 -11.06 3.48 -8.53
N HIS A 338 -9.81 3.41 -8.08
CA HIS A 338 -9.25 2.18 -7.53
C HIS A 338 -10.02 1.71 -6.28
N GLN A 339 -10.40 2.61 -5.38
CA GLN A 339 -11.24 2.26 -4.24
C GLN A 339 -12.61 1.72 -4.68
N MET A 340 -13.25 2.36 -5.66
CA MET A 340 -14.51 1.90 -6.25
C MET A 340 -14.37 0.50 -6.86
N SER A 341 -13.25 0.23 -7.53
CA SER A 341 -13.02 -1.09 -8.15
C SER A 341 -12.97 -2.23 -7.14
N LYS A 342 -12.56 -1.97 -5.89
CA LYS A 342 -12.65 -2.96 -4.80
C LYS A 342 -14.07 -3.28 -4.38
N CYS A 343 -15.01 -2.35 -4.59
CA CYS A 343 -16.43 -2.57 -4.30
C CYS A 343 -17.06 -3.58 -5.26
N LEU A 344 -16.51 -3.79 -6.48
CA LEU A 344 -17.02 -4.75 -7.47
C LEU A 344 -17.28 -6.15 -6.89
N GLN A 345 -16.42 -6.61 -5.99
CA GLN A 345 -16.53 -7.95 -5.41
C GLN A 345 -17.79 -8.15 -4.55
N LYS A 346 -18.35 -7.05 -4.05
CA LYS A 346 -19.54 -7.01 -3.19
C LYS A 346 -20.83 -6.72 -3.97
N ILE A 347 -20.74 -6.34 -5.24
CA ILE A 347 -21.89 -6.03 -6.09
C ILE A 347 -22.66 -7.31 -6.39
N THR A 348 -23.97 -7.27 -6.19
CA THR A 348 -24.86 -8.43 -6.35
C THR A 348 -25.58 -8.42 -7.70
N VAL A 349 -25.88 -7.23 -8.23
CA VAL A 349 -26.58 -7.02 -9.49
C VAL A 349 -25.58 -7.05 -10.63
N ARG A 350 -25.63 -8.14 -11.40
CA ARG A 350 -24.73 -8.42 -12.52
C ARG A 350 -24.65 -7.29 -13.54
N SER A 351 -25.79 -6.73 -13.95
CA SER A 351 -25.85 -5.66 -14.96
C SER A 351 -25.14 -4.38 -14.50
N THR A 352 -25.26 -4.04 -13.21
CA THR A 352 -24.54 -2.92 -12.57
C THR A 352 -23.04 -3.18 -12.58
N GLY A 353 -22.62 -4.38 -12.17
CA GLY A 353 -21.21 -4.77 -12.18
C GLY A 353 -20.57 -4.69 -13.57
N LEU A 354 -21.26 -5.16 -14.61
CA LEU A 354 -20.75 -5.08 -16.00
C LEU A 354 -20.62 -3.63 -16.51
N LYS A 355 -21.59 -2.75 -16.22
CA LYS A 355 -21.48 -1.31 -16.56
C LYS A 355 -20.29 -0.65 -15.87
N ILE A 356 -20.01 -1.02 -14.61
CA ILE A 356 -18.83 -0.53 -13.88
C ILE A 356 -17.56 -1.05 -14.55
N VAL A 357 -17.50 -2.35 -14.89
CA VAL A 357 -16.35 -2.94 -15.61
C VAL A 357 -16.07 -2.18 -16.90
N ASP A 358 -17.07 -1.91 -17.73
CA ASP A 358 -16.90 -1.18 -19.00
C ASP A 358 -16.29 0.21 -18.77
N SER A 359 -16.78 0.93 -17.75
CA SER A 359 -16.28 2.26 -17.37
C SER A 359 -14.84 2.23 -16.85
N LEU A 360 -14.51 1.26 -15.98
CA LEU A 360 -13.17 1.10 -15.41
C LEU A 360 -12.15 0.64 -16.45
N VAL A 361 -12.55 -0.24 -17.37
CA VAL A 361 -11.71 -0.69 -18.48
C VAL A 361 -11.38 0.48 -19.40
N THR A 362 -12.37 1.34 -19.69
CA THR A 362 -12.17 2.55 -20.49
C THR A 362 -11.18 3.51 -19.82
N PHE A 363 -11.34 3.72 -18.51
CA PHE A 363 -10.37 4.50 -17.72
C PHE A 363 -8.97 3.87 -17.69
N ALA A 364 -8.87 2.54 -17.62
CA ALA A 364 -7.60 1.83 -17.61
C ALA A 364 -6.77 2.11 -18.87
N TRP A 365 -7.40 2.04 -20.05
CA TRP A 365 -6.71 2.20 -21.32
C TRP A 365 -6.11 3.60 -21.53
N SER A 366 -6.73 4.63 -20.98
CA SER A 366 -6.21 5.99 -21.02
C SER A 366 -5.11 6.25 -19.98
N HIS A 367 -5.05 5.49 -18.87
CA HIS A 367 -4.19 5.82 -17.72
C HIS A 367 -3.08 4.81 -17.40
N LEU A 368 -3.02 3.64 -18.04
CA LEU A 368 -1.95 2.66 -17.80
C LEU A 368 -0.56 3.14 -18.26
N ASP A 369 -0.50 4.06 -19.22
CA ASP A 369 0.75 4.69 -19.69
C ASP A 369 0.89 6.15 -19.22
N HIS A 370 0.13 6.55 -18.20
CA HIS A 370 0.18 7.91 -17.66
C HIS A 370 1.60 8.30 -17.20
N TYR A 371 1.98 9.58 -17.34
CA TYR A 371 3.33 10.04 -16.99
C TYR A 371 3.65 9.88 -15.49
N MET A 372 2.64 9.96 -14.64
CA MET A 372 2.78 9.73 -13.19
C MET A 372 2.80 8.25 -12.85
N ASP A 373 3.89 7.80 -12.23
CA ASP A 373 4.06 6.41 -11.80
C ASP A 373 2.95 5.93 -10.84
N SER A 374 2.57 6.77 -9.86
CA SER A 374 1.51 6.45 -8.92
C SER A 374 0.15 6.20 -9.61
N VAL A 375 -0.17 6.94 -10.67
CA VAL A 375 -1.41 6.76 -11.43
C VAL A 375 -1.37 5.42 -12.17
N ARG A 376 -0.27 5.12 -12.88
CA ARG A 376 -0.11 3.83 -13.56
C ARG A 376 -0.26 2.65 -12.60
N HIS A 377 0.35 2.73 -11.42
CA HIS A 377 0.30 1.67 -10.42
C HIS A 377 -1.14 1.46 -9.91
N LEU A 378 -1.84 2.53 -9.54
CA LEU A 378 -3.25 2.46 -9.09
C LEU A 378 -4.16 1.90 -10.19
N THR A 379 -3.95 2.32 -11.43
CA THR A 379 -4.71 1.83 -12.59
C THR A 379 -4.43 0.35 -12.86
N ALA A 380 -3.19 -0.13 -12.71
CA ALA A 380 -2.86 -1.55 -12.85
C ALA A 380 -3.52 -2.39 -11.73
N GLN A 381 -3.51 -1.90 -10.49
CA GLN A 381 -4.21 -2.55 -9.37
C GLN A 381 -5.73 -2.57 -9.57
N MET A 382 -6.30 -1.48 -10.08
CA MET A 382 -7.71 -1.40 -10.46
C MET A 382 -8.03 -2.44 -11.56
N LEU A 383 -7.21 -2.54 -12.60
CA LEU A 383 -7.39 -3.54 -13.66
C LEU A 383 -7.36 -4.97 -13.10
N ALA A 384 -6.46 -5.27 -12.15
CA ALA A 384 -6.43 -6.58 -11.49
C ALA A 384 -7.76 -6.89 -10.77
N THR A 385 -8.36 -5.92 -10.07
CA THR A 385 -9.67 -6.14 -9.45
C THR A 385 -10.80 -6.37 -10.46
N VAL A 386 -10.75 -5.69 -11.61
CA VAL A 386 -11.69 -5.89 -12.72
C VAL A 386 -11.54 -7.31 -13.30
N VAL A 387 -10.30 -7.74 -13.57
CA VAL A 387 -10.02 -9.11 -14.03
C VAL A 387 -10.52 -10.13 -13.03
N ASN A 388 -10.25 -9.94 -11.73
CA ASN A 388 -10.70 -10.84 -10.68
C ASN A 388 -12.23 -10.96 -10.65
N TYR A 389 -12.95 -9.86 -10.85
CA TYR A 389 -14.41 -9.86 -10.96
C TYR A 389 -14.88 -10.64 -12.20
N CYS A 390 -14.27 -10.43 -13.37
CA CYS A 390 -14.58 -11.22 -14.57
C CYS A 390 -14.27 -12.71 -14.38
N ALA A 391 -13.19 -13.07 -13.69
CA ALA A 391 -12.84 -14.45 -13.37
C ALA A 391 -13.81 -15.09 -12.36
N LYS A 392 -14.38 -14.30 -11.43
CA LYS A 392 -15.48 -14.74 -10.57
C LYS A 392 -16.71 -15.09 -11.41
N LEU A 393 -17.10 -14.23 -12.37
CA LEU A 393 -18.24 -14.49 -13.25
C LEU A 393 -18.04 -15.73 -14.14
N ASP A 394 -16.82 -15.96 -14.65
CA ASP A 394 -16.45 -17.16 -15.41
C ASP A 394 -16.63 -18.43 -14.56
N ARG A 395 -16.22 -18.40 -13.28
CA ARG A 395 -16.44 -19.51 -12.33
C ARG A 395 -17.91 -19.75 -11.99
N GLU A 396 -18.74 -18.70 -12.04
CA GLU A 396 -20.20 -18.78 -11.87
C GLU A 396 -20.92 -19.24 -13.16
N GLY A 397 -20.18 -19.48 -14.25
CA GLY A 397 -20.70 -20.07 -15.48
C GLY A 397 -20.95 -19.09 -16.62
N ASP A 398 -20.55 -17.82 -16.52
CA ASP A 398 -20.64 -16.86 -17.63
C ASP A 398 -19.26 -16.27 -17.95
N ASP A 399 -18.68 -16.76 -19.04
CA ASP A 399 -17.37 -16.40 -19.54
C ASP A 399 -17.39 -15.14 -20.44
N SER A 400 -18.56 -14.56 -20.74
CA SER A 400 -18.70 -13.51 -21.74
C SER A 400 -17.91 -12.25 -21.42
N ALA A 401 -17.89 -11.84 -20.15
CA ALA A 401 -17.13 -10.66 -19.69
C ALA A 401 -15.62 -10.88 -19.79
N LEU A 402 -15.16 -12.08 -19.41
CA LEU A 402 -13.75 -12.46 -19.51
C LEU A 402 -13.31 -12.58 -20.98
N CYS A 403 -14.12 -13.20 -21.83
CA CYS A 403 -13.88 -13.31 -23.28
C CYS A 403 -13.85 -11.94 -23.98
N LYS A 404 -14.72 -11.01 -23.59
CA LYS A 404 -14.67 -9.61 -24.06
C LYS A 404 -13.37 -8.93 -23.63
N LEU A 405 -12.96 -9.08 -22.37
CA LEU A 405 -11.72 -8.49 -21.87
C LEU A 405 -10.48 -9.09 -22.58
N LEU A 406 -10.45 -10.41 -22.76
CA LEU A 406 -9.39 -11.12 -23.51
C LEU A 406 -9.30 -10.66 -24.96
N SER A 407 -10.44 -10.52 -25.64
CA SER A 407 -10.47 -10.06 -27.02
C SER A 407 -10.06 -8.59 -27.17
N ALA A 408 -10.47 -7.72 -26.23
CA ALA A 408 -10.01 -6.33 -26.17
C ALA A 408 -8.50 -6.22 -25.91
N LEU A 409 -7.95 -7.05 -25.01
CA LEU A 409 -6.50 -7.08 -24.75
C LEU A 409 -5.71 -7.57 -25.95
N LYS A 410 -6.24 -8.52 -26.71
CA LYS A 410 -5.60 -9.05 -27.92
C LYS A 410 -5.53 -8.00 -29.05
N SER A 411 -6.43 -7.03 -29.07
CA SER A 411 -6.43 -5.94 -30.07
C SER A 411 -5.61 -4.72 -29.64
N LEU A 412 -5.06 -4.69 -28.42
CA LEU A 412 -4.19 -3.61 -27.98
C LEU A 412 -2.84 -3.63 -28.72
N ASP A 413 -2.26 -2.45 -28.89
CA ASP A 413 -0.95 -2.26 -29.48
C ASP A 413 0.15 -2.87 -28.59
N THR A 414 0.84 -3.88 -29.11
CA THR A 414 1.94 -4.59 -28.44
C THR A 414 3.20 -3.72 -28.28
N SER A 415 3.29 -2.58 -28.98
CA SER A 415 4.41 -1.65 -28.81
C SER A 415 4.38 -0.90 -27.47
N ARG A 416 3.25 -0.94 -26.75
CA ARG A 416 3.01 -0.18 -25.51
C ARG A 416 3.33 -0.99 -24.26
N ARG A 417 3.83 -0.30 -23.23
CA ARG A 417 4.07 -0.90 -21.90
C ARG A 417 2.78 -1.40 -21.25
N SER A 418 1.70 -0.64 -21.34
CA SER A 418 0.39 -0.97 -20.81
C SER A 418 -0.13 -2.34 -21.24
N TYR A 419 0.19 -2.80 -22.45
CA TYR A 419 -0.16 -4.13 -22.93
C TYR A 419 0.40 -5.23 -22.01
N TYR A 420 1.71 -5.22 -21.75
CA TYR A 420 2.37 -6.24 -20.92
C TYR A 420 1.93 -6.19 -19.46
N VAL A 421 1.68 -4.99 -18.93
CA VAL A 421 1.10 -4.83 -17.58
C VAL A 421 -0.27 -5.48 -17.51
N SER A 422 -1.11 -5.26 -18.53
CA SER A 422 -2.47 -5.81 -18.57
C SER A 422 -2.47 -7.34 -18.68
N VAL A 423 -1.59 -7.90 -19.52
CA VAL A 423 -1.39 -9.36 -19.60
C VAL A 423 -0.91 -9.93 -18.27
N SER A 424 0.00 -9.24 -17.58
CA SER A 424 0.48 -9.68 -16.25
C SER A 424 -0.65 -9.72 -15.22
N CYS A 425 -1.53 -8.71 -15.21
CA CYS A 425 -2.72 -8.70 -14.35
C CYS A 425 -3.67 -9.86 -14.69
N LEU A 426 -3.92 -10.10 -15.97
CA LEU A 426 -4.77 -11.19 -16.46
C LEU A 426 -4.26 -12.56 -15.99
N VAL A 427 -2.96 -12.80 -16.15
CA VAL A 427 -2.30 -14.06 -15.79
C VAL A 427 -2.28 -14.29 -14.28
N SER A 428 -2.13 -13.22 -13.50
CA SER A 428 -2.09 -13.29 -12.04
C SER A 428 -3.43 -13.70 -11.43
N GLU A 429 -4.54 -13.22 -12.01
CA GLU A 429 -5.89 -13.41 -11.45
C GLU A 429 -6.63 -14.60 -12.08
N VAL A 430 -6.48 -14.84 -13.39
CA VAL A 430 -7.16 -15.92 -14.12
C VAL A 430 -6.31 -17.19 -14.18
N GLY A 431 -4.99 -17.05 -14.14
CA GLY A 431 -4.04 -18.14 -14.36
C GLY A 431 -3.60 -18.28 -15.82
N ALA A 432 -2.34 -18.67 -16.04
CA ALA A 432 -1.77 -18.77 -17.38
C ALA A 432 -2.46 -19.80 -18.27
N GLY A 433 -2.93 -20.94 -17.73
CA GLY A 433 -3.55 -21.99 -18.53
C GLY A 433 -4.78 -21.53 -19.33
N ARG A 434 -5.69 -20.78 -18.69
CA ARG A 434 -6.88 -20.23 -19.35
C ARG A 434 -6.51 -19.17 -20.40
N VAL A 435 -5.54 -18.31 -20.08
CA VAL A 435 -5.05 -17.26 -21.00
C VAL A 435 -4.40 -17.87 -22.23
N LEU A 436 -3.52 -18.85 -22.05
CA LEU A 436 -2.79 -19.52 -23.13
C LEU A 436 -3.70 -20.40 -24.01
N HIS A 437 -4.78 -20.95 -23.46
CA HIS A 437 -5.78 -21.66 -24.25
C HIS A 437 -6.46 -20.73 -25.27
N THR A 438 -6.81 -19.50 -24.86
CA THR A 438 -7.42 -18.49 -25.74
C THR A 438 -6.37 -17.78 -26.62
N TRP A 439 -5.14 -17.67 -26.15
CA TRP A 439 -4.03 -17.01 -26.83
C TRP A 439 -2.76 -17.89 -26.88
N PRO A 440 -2.69 -18.89 -27.78
CA PRO A 440 -1.58 -19.84 -27.81
C PRO A 440 -0.22 -19.23 -28.20
N THR A 441 -0.20 -18.14 -28.97
CA THR A 441 1.03 -17.49 -29.44
C THR A 441 1.63 -16.50 -28.43
N LEU A 442 0.94 -16.24 -27.30
CA LEU A 442 1.30 -15.16 -26.38
C LEU A 442 2.75 -15.21 -25.91
N ILE A 443 3.27 -16.39 -25.57
CA ILE A 443 4.66 -16.54 -25.10
C ILE A 443 5.64 -16.09 -26.19
N GLN A 444 5.42 -16.49 -27.44
CA GLN A 444 6.28 -16.10 -28.57
C GLN A 444 6.17 -14.60 -28.84
N ASP A 445 4.96 -14.05 -28.77
CA ASP A 445 4.70 -12.62 -28.98
C ASP A 445 5.43 -11.76 -27.93
N VAL A 446 5.41 -12.18 -26.65
CA VAL A 446 6.10 -11.47 -25.55
C VAL A 446 7.62 -11.69 -25.59
N LEU A 447 8.11 -12.88 -25.98
CA LEU A 447 9.54 -13.09 -26.21
C LEU A 447 10.06 -12.17 -27.32
N GLY A 448 9.33 -12.03 -28.43
CA GLY A 448 9.66 -11.09 -29.51
C GLY A 448 9.81 -9.64 -29.05
N ALA A 449 9.12 -9.26 -27.98
CA ALA A 449 9.17 -7.92 -27.41
C ALA A 449 10.44 -7.60 -26.62
N LEU A 450 11.21 -8.61 -26.19
CA LEU A 450 12.43 -8.41 -25.41
C LEU A 450 13.53 -7.67 -26.18
N SER A 451 13.49 -7.73 -27.51
CA SER A 451 14.40 -6.98 -28.40
C SER A 451 14.16 -5.47 -28.36
N SER A 452 13.06 -5.01 -27.77
CA SER A 452 12.65 -3.61 -27.77
C SER A 452 12.92 -2.97 -26.40
N GLN A 453 13.91 -2.08 -26.35
CA GLN A 453 14.45 -1.53 -25.10
C GLN A 453 13.42 -0.81 -24.22
N HIS A 454 12.42 -0.12 -24.80
CA HIS A 454 11.44 0.67 -24.01
C HIS A 454 10.37 -0.19 -23.31
N ILE A 455 10.11 -1.40 -23.81
CA ILE A 455 9.15 -2.37 -23.24
C ILE A 455 9.81 -3.57 -22.58
N GLN A 456 11.11 -3.80 -22.79
CA GLN A 456 11.85 -4.98 -22.31
C GLN A 456 11.60 -5.30 -20.83
N ALA A 457 11.65 -4.30 -19.95
CA ALA A 457 11.40 -4.50 -18.52
C ALA A 457 9.97 -5.01 -18.22
N SER A 458 8.97 -4.49 -18.91
CA SER A 458 7.56 -4.88 -18.72
C SER A 458 7.25 -6.22 -19.38
N ALA A 459 7.85 -6.51 -20.53
CA ALA A 459 7.80 -7.82 -21.16
C ALA A 459 8.45 -8.90 -20.28
N THR A 460 9.58 -8.59 -19.64
CA THR A 460 10.25 -9.48 -18.68
C THR A 460 9.34 -9.85 -17.52
N VAL A 461 8.75 -8.85 -16.84
CA VAL A 461 7.80 -9.08 -15.73
C VAL A 461 6.59 -9.90 -16.19
N CYS A 462 6.11 -9.68 -17.41
CA CYS A 462 5.02 -10.46 -18.01
C CYS A 462 5.41 -11.94 -18.19
N LEU A 463 6.59 -12.21 -18.76
CA LEU A 463 7.10 -13.57 -18.92
C LEU A 463 7.31 -14.28 -17.57
N GLU A 464 7.88 -13.58 -16.58
CA GLU A 464 8.05 -14.11 -15.22
C GLU A 464 6.71 -14.48 -14.57
N SER A 465 5.69 -13.64 -14.75
CA SER A 465 4.33 -13.90 -14.26
C SER A 465 3.70 -15.10 -14.99
N LEU A 466 3.86 -15.17 -16.31
CA LEU A 466 3.39 -16.28 -17.14
C LEU A 466 4.03 -17.61 -16.74
N VAL A 467 5.36 -17.68 -16.62
CA VAL A 467 6.05 -18.95 -16.30
C VAL A 467 5.71 -19.42 -14.88
N SER A 468 5.63 -18.48 -13.93
CA SER A 468 5.27 -18.79 -12.53
C SER A 468 3.83 -19.27 -12.39
N SER A 469 2.94 -18.79 -13.24
CA SER A 469 1.53 -19.20 -13.26
C SER A 469 1.33 -20.50 -14.02
N ASP A 470 1.94 -20.66 -15.19
CA ASP A 470 1.82 -21.86 -16.05
C ASP A 470 2.43 -23.09 -15.38
N ALA A 471 3.64 -22.97 -14.80
CA ALA A 471 4.33 -24.08 -14.14
C ALA A 471 3.61 -24.64 -12.91
N ARG A 472 2.67 -23.90 -12.33
CA ARG A 472 1.80 -24.42 -11.25
C ARG A 472 0.63 -25.26 -11.77
N SER A 473 0.34 -25.17 -13.08
CA SER A 473 -0.87 -25.72 -13.70
C SER A 473 -0.59 -26.79 -14.76
N CYS A 474 0.63 -26.92 -15.27
CA CYS A 474 0.99 -27.86 -16.33
C CYS A 474 2.13 -28.80 -15.93
N GLY A 475 2.24 -29.94 -16.62
CA GLY A 475 3.30 -30.92 -16.41
C GLY A 475 4.61 -30.56 -17.13
N THR A 476 5.69 -31.28 -16.80
CA THR A 476 7.03 -31.03 -17.33
C THR A 476 7.12 -31.03 -18.86
N GLU A 477 6.38 -31.90 -19.53
CA GLU A 477 6.36 -31.99 -21.01
C GLU A 477 5.74 -30.75 -21.64
N GLU A 478 4.65 -30.22 -21.06
CA GLU A 478 4.02 -29.00 -21.55
C GLU A 478 4.91 -27.79 -21.31
N LEU A 479 5.57 -27.71 -20.15
CA LEU A 479 6.56 -26.68 -19.87
C LEU A 479 7.73 -26.71 -20.87
N GLN A 480 8.21 -27.90 -21.23
CA GLN A 480 9.25 -28.03 -22.24
C GLN A 480 8.78 -27.49 -23.59
N ALA A 481 7.57 -27.82 -24.01
CA ALA A 481 7.04 -27.44 -25.31
C ALA A 481 6.70 -25.95 -25.42
N ARG A 482 6.22 -25.33 -24.33
CA ARG A 482 5.77 -23.93 -24.24
C ARG A 482 6.85 -22.94 -23.83
N TRP A 483 7.84 -23.36 -23.03
CA TRP A 483 8.89 -22.46 -22.50
C TRP A 483 10.26 -22.78 -23.04
N LEU A 484 10.76 -24.01 -22.82
CA LEU A 484 12.14 -24.35 -23.15
C LEU A 484 12.41 -24.19 -24.66
N ARG A 485 11.59 -24.79 -25.50
CA ARG A 485 11.77 -24.71 -26.96
C ARG A 485 11.62 -23.28 -27.50
N PRO A 486 10.56 -22.51 -27.18
CA PRO A 486 10.43 -21.13 -27.67
C PRO A 486 11.55 -20.20 -27.21
N VAL A 487 12.05 -20.35 -25.98
CA VAL A 487 13.20 -19.57 -25.48
C VAL A 487 14.47 -19.89 -26.28
N LEU A 488 14.75 -21.16 -26.54
CA LEU A 488 15.90 -21.58 -27.34
C LEU A 488 15.78 -21.14 -28.79
N GLU A 489 14.58 -21.23 -29.38
CA GLU A 489 14.32 -20.71 -30.72
C GLU A 489 14.50 -19.19 -30.79
N HIS A 490 14.10 -18.45 -29.76
CA HIS A 490 14.28 -17.00 -29.71
C HIS A 490 15.76 -16.61 -29.56
N ALA A 491 16.48 -17.28 -28.66
CA ALA A 491 17.91 -17.08 -28.46
C ALA A 491 18.74 -17.40 -29.72
N ALA A 492 18.25 -18.31 -30.57
CA ALA A 492 18.94 -18.73 -31.81
C ALA A 492 18.57 -17.94 -33.08
N ARG A 493 17.50 -17.11 -33.06
CA ARG A 493 16.95 -16.46 -34.28
C ARG A 493 17.43 -15.03 -34.52
N SER A 494 18.05 -14.41 -33.55
CA SER A 494 18.52 -13.02 -33.58
C SER A 494 19.83 -12.97 -32.83
N ASP A 495 20.75 -12.05 -33.13
CA ASP A 495 21.87 -11.75 -32.24
C ASP A 495 21.31 -11.02 -31.01
N PRO A 496 20.96 -11.71 -29.92
CA PRO A 496 20.24 -11.10 -28.82
C PRO A 496 21.27 -10.35 -27.99
N ASP A 497 20.99 -9.09 -27.64
CA ASP A 497 21.83 -8.35 -26.71
C ASP A 497 22.08 -9.19 -25.44
N CYS A 498 23.28 -9.08 -24.86
CA CYS A 498 23.67 -9.78 -23.63
C CYS A 498 22.63 -9.61 -22.51
N THR A 499 21.91 -8.49 -22.51
CA THR A 499 20.79 -8.22 -21.60
C THR A 499 19.63 -9.19 -21.79
N VAL A 500 19.21 -9.45 -23.03
CA VAL A 500 18.13 -10.39 -23.38
C VAL A 500 18.53 -11.82 -23.00
N ILE A 501 19.76 -12.24 -23.29
CA ILE A 501 20.25 -13.57 -22.93
C ILE A 501 20.18 -13.78 -21.41
N ASN A 502 20.60 -12.79 -20.61
CA ASN A 502 20.48 -12.86 -19.15
C ASN A 502 19.02 -12.96 -18.67
N ILE A 503 18.09 -12.26 -19.33
CA ILE A 503 16.65 -12.35 -19.02
C ILE A 503 16.14 -13.77 -19.31
N LEU A 504 16.44 -14.32 -20.48
CA LEU A 504 16.04 -15.68 -20.88
C LEU A 504 16.63 -16.73 -19.93
N GLU A 505 17.89 -16.55 -19.54
CA GLU A 505 18.55 -17.42 -18.57
C GLU A 505 17.82 -17.42 -17.22
N ASN A 506 17.52 -16.24 -16.67
CA ASN A 506 16.81 -16.11 -15.39
C ASN A 506 15.39 -16.68 -15.46
N LEU A 507 14.71 -16.53 -16.61
CA LEU A 507 13.40 -17.13 -16.86
C LEU A 507 13.46 -18.66 -16.80
N LEU A 508 14.44 -19.27 -17.48
CA LEU A 508 14.64 -20.73 -17.46
C LEU A 508 15.08 -21.23 -16.07
N VAL A 509 15.91 -20.48 -15.34
CA VAL A 509 16.24 -20.79 -13.95
C VAL A 509 14.97 -20.84 -13.08
N THR A 510 14.06 -19.89 -13.28
CA THR A 510 12.79 -19.85 -12.58
C THR A 510 11.91 -21.06 -12.93
N ALA A 511 11.81 -21.39 -14.22
CA ALA A 511 11.07 -22.58 -14.68
C ALA A 511 11.62 -23.87 -14.05
N VAL A 512 12.94 -24.07 -14.05
CA VAL A 512 13.59 -25.27 -13.48
C VAL A 512 13.44 -25.34 -11.96
N LYS A 513 13.43 -24.19 -11.26
CA LYS A 513 13.18 -24.15 -9.82
C LYS A 513 11.74 -24.55 -9.48
N LEU A 514 10.78 -24.21 -10.34
CA LEU A 514 9.37 -24.57 -10.17
C LEU A 514 9.12 -26.04 -10.55
N ASP A 515 9.75 -26.53 -11.61
CA ASP A 515 9.72 -27.94 -12.02
C ASP A 515 11.11 -28.48 -12.35
N ARG A 516 11.66 -29.29 -11.42
CA ARG A 516 12.97 -29.93 -11.59
C ARG A 516 12.99 -30.97 -12.72
N GLY A 517 11.84 -31.45 -13.18
CA GLY A 517 11.74 -32.38 -14.29
C GLY A 517 12.32 -31.82 -15.60
N LEU A 518 12.32 -30.50 -15.78
CA LEU A 518 12.83 -29.83 -16.98
C LEU A 518 14.31 -30.12 -17.24
N ILE A 519 15.09 -30.43 -16.20
CA ILE A 519 16.51 -30.81 -16.30
C ILE A 519 16.68 -32.03 -17.21
N ARG A 520 15.71 -32.95 -17.24
CA ARG A 520 15.72 -34.14 -18.11
C ARG A 520 15.69 -33.81 -19.60
N TYR A 521 15.20 -32.63 -19.98
CA TYR A 521 15.19 -32.15 -21.36
C TYR A 521 16.37 -31.22 -21.68
N ILE A 522 16.87 -30.50 -20.66
CA ILE A 522 18.03 -29.62 -20.80
C ILE A 522 19.33 -30.42 -21.02
N ILE A 523 19.57 -31.47 -20.22
CA ILE A 523 20.83 -32.25 -20.31
C ILE A 523 21.00 -32.92 -21.68
N PRO A 524 19.99 -33.63 -22.24
CA PRO A 524 20.13 -34.22 -23.58
C PRO A 524 20.34 -33.18 -24.67
N TYR A 525 19.72 -32.00 -24.56
CA TYR A 525 19.93 -30.91 -25.53
C TYR A 525 21.38 -30.44 -25.52
N ILE A 526 21.97 -30.28 -24.32
CA ILE A 526 23.38 -29.96 -24.16
C ILE A 526 24.27 -31.07 -24.77
N LYS A 527 23.96 -32.35 -24.52
CA LYS A 527 24.73 -33.49 -25.05
C LYS A 527 24.64 -33.63 -26.57
N GLN A 528 23.45 -33.46 -27.15
CA GLN A 528 23.23 -33.56 -28.60
C GLN A 528 23.97 -32.47 -29.39
N SER A 529 24.33 -31.35 -28.76
CA SER A 529 25.21 -30.33 -29.36
C SER A 529 26.62 -30.86 -29.67
N HIS A 530 27.04 -31.94 -29.02
CA HIS A 530 28.34 -32.60 -29.21
C HIS A 530 28.36 -33.49 -30.48
N GLU A 531 27.22 -34.07 -30.88
CA GLU A 531 27.15 -35.14 -31.89
C GLU A 531 26.85 -34.64 -33.32
N ASN A 532 26.16 -33.50 -33.47
CA ASN A 532 25.74 -32.99 -34.78
C ASN A 532 26.73 -31.97 -35.36
N THR A 533 27.74 -32.45 -36.10
CA THR A 533 28.75 -31.61 -36.79
C THR A 533 28.21 -30.91 -38.06
N SER A 534 27.00 -31.25 -38.53
CA SER A 534 26.46 -30.81 -39.83
C SER A 534 25.57 -29.56 -39.76
N LYS A 535 25.11 -29.15 -38.58
CA LYS A 535 24.50 -27.84 -38.31
C LYS A 535 25.11 -27.30 -37.01
N PRO A 536 25.86 -26.18 -37.04
CA PRO A 536 26.32 -25.57 -35.80
C PRO A 536 25.08 -25.19 -35.00
N MET A 537 24.77 -25.94 -33.95
CA MET A 537 23.80 -25.48 -32.95
C MET A 537 24.40 -24.27 -32.25
N ASP A 538 23.54 -23.30 -31.95
CA ASP A 538 23.96 -22.00 -31.44
C ASP A 538 24.67 -22.15 -30.08
N LEU A 539 25.97 -21.88 -30.05
CA LEU A 539 26.82 -22.01 -28.87
C LEU A 539 26.30 -21.15 -27.71
N LYS A 540 25.66 -20.03 -28.03
CA LYS A 540 24.97 -19.13 -27.09
C LYS A 540 23.90 -19.87 -26.29
N CYS A 541 23.07 -20.70 -26.94
CA CYS A 541 22.05 -21.52 -26.28
C CYS A 541 22.64 -22.56 -25.33
N VAL A 542 23.74 -23.22 -25.72
CA VAL A 542 24.42 -24.22 -24.90
C VAL A 542 24.99 -23.58 -23.63
N LEU A 543 25.63 -22.41 -23.75
CA LEU A 543 26.17 -21.67 -22.62
C LEU A 543 25.09 -21.15 -21.67
N MET A 544 23.99 -20.63 -22.22
CA MET A 544 22.84 -20.22 -21.42
C MET A 544 22.29 -21.39 -20.60
N LEU A 545 22.05 -22.55 -21.24
CA LEU A 545 21.52 -23.74 -20.55
C LEU A 545 22.49 -24.30 -19.49
N LEU A 546 23.80 -24.24 -19.74
CA LEU A 546 24.80 -24.54 -18.71
C LEU A 546 24.66 -23.62 -17.50
N SER A 547 24.55 -22.31 -17.73
CA SER A 547 24.40 -21.37 -16.63
C SER A 547 23.07 -21.58 -15.89
N VAL A 548 21.98 -21.94 -16.59
CA VAL A 548 20.70 -22.34 -15.99
C VAL A 548 20.86 -23.54 -15.07
N THR A 549 21.53 -24.62 -15.52
CA THR A 549 21.76 -25.82 -14.70
C THR A 549 22.63 -25.54 -13.47
N ARG A 550 23.54 -24.57 -13.54
CA ARG A 550 24.33 -24.10 -12.39
C ARG A 550 23.50 -23.26 -11.42
N LYS A 551 22.86 -22.19 -11.90
CA LYS A 551 22.08 -21.25 -11.08
C LYS A 551 20.83 -21.86 -10.44
N SER A 552 20.29 -22.93 -11.01
CA SER A 552 19.17 -23.69 -10.44
C SER A 552 19.59 -24.68 -9.34
N GLY A 553 20.88 -24.90 -9.10
CA GLY A 553 21.37 -25.93 -8.17
C GLY A 553 21.20 -27.36 -8.70
N ALA A 554 20.85 -27.53 -9.98
CA ALA A 554 20.72 -28.82 -10.64
C ALA A 554 22.08 -29.52 -10.86
N SER A 555 23.17 -28.76 -10.81
CA SER A 555 24.53 -29.27 -11.04
C SER A 555 24.98 -30.35 -10.04
N ASP A 556 24.37 -30.39 -8.85
CA ASP A 556 24.65 -31.39 -7.82
C ASP A 556 23.91 -32.72 -8.06
N SER A 557 22.90 -32.71 -8.95
CA SER A 557 22.13 -33.89 -9.35
C SER A 557 22.68 -34.59 -10.60
N LEU A 558 23.70 -34.00 -11.23
CA LEU A 558 24.41 -34.62 -12.34
C LEU A 558 25.28 -35.76 -11.81
N PRO A 559 25.23 -36.96 -12.42
CA PRO A 559 26.10 -38.05 -11.99
C PRO A 559 27.56 -37.62 -12.15
N LEU A 560 28.35 -37.75 -11.07
CA LEU A 560 29.82 -37.64 -11.06
C LEU A 560 30.49 -38.79 -11.85
N SER A 561 29.81 -39.35 -12.85
CA SER A 561 30.28 -40.44 -13.70
C SER A 561 31.17 -39.87 -14.81
N GLY A 562 32.22 -39.16 -14.43
CA GLY A 562 33.40 -38.96 -15.26
C GLY A 562 34.51 -39.76 -14.62
N GLY A 563 34.79 -40.96 -15.14
CA GLY A 563 36.08 -41.61 -14.86
C GLY A 563 37.21 -40.68 -15.30
N ASP A 564 38.39 -40.87 -14.72
CA ASP A 564 39.62 -40.04 -14.80
C ASP A 564 40.24 -39.90 -16.22
N GLY A 565 39.42 -39.91 -17.27
CA GLY A 565 39.79 -39.83 -18.69
C GLY A 565 38.64 -39.49 -19.64
N SER A 566 37.47 -39.05 -19.16
CA SER A 566 36.45 -38.50 -20.06
C SER A 566 36.82 -37.06 -20.43
N ASP A 567 36.92 -36.77 -21.73
CA ASP A 567 37.19 -35.43 -22.28
C ASP A 567 36.00 -34.46 -22.11
N GLU A 568 35.15 -34.73 -21.11
CA GLU A 568 33.88 -34.09 -20.81
C GLU A 568 33.83 -33.50 -19.39
N TRP A 569 33.43 -32.24 -19.28
CA TRP A 569 33.09 -31.57 -18.04
C TRP A 569 31.81 -32.18 -17.44
N ARG A 570 31.95 -32.76 -16.23
CA ARG A 570 30.88 -33.45 -15.45
C ARG A 570 30.11 -34.52 -16.24
N GLY A 571 30.70 -35.12 -17.28
CA GLY A 571 30.05 -36.13 -18.14
C GLY A 571 28.87 -35.60 -18.97
N VAL A 572 28.87 -34.27 -19.23
CA VAL A 572 27.79 -33.58 -19.96
C VAL A 572 28.30 -32.79 -21.17
N ILE A 573 29.50 -32.20 -21.12
CA ILE A 573 30.03 -31.35 -22.21
C ILE A 573 31.50 -31.61 -22.46
N GLY A 574 31.89 -31.88 -23.72
CA GLY A 574 33.29 -31.94 -24.10
C GLY A 574 34.07 -30.64 -23.83
N TYR A 575 35.28 -30.72 -23.27
CA TYR A 575 36.14 -29.56 -23.01
C TYR A 575 36.42 -28.72 -24.28
N GLU A 576 36.35 -29.32 -25.46
CA GLU A 576 36.49 -28.64 -26.74
C GLU A 576 35.32 -27.68 -27.08
N VAL A 577 34.11 -27.94 -26.59
CA VAL A 577 32.98 -26.99 -26.72
C VAL A 577 33.17 -25.80 -25.78
N LEU A 578 33.64 -26.06 -24.55
CA LEU A 578 33.97 -25.00 -23.59
C LEU A 578 35.13 -24.14 -24.09
N ARG A 579 36.13 -24.74 -24.75
CA ARG A 579 37.24 -24.01 -25.37
C ARG A 579 36.75 -23.14 -26.52
N ARG A 580 35.89 -23.65 -27.40
CA ARG A 580 35.27 -22.85 -28.48
C ARG A 580 34.43 -21.70 -27.94
N ALA A 581 33.65 -21.95 -26.89
CA ALA A 581 32.88 -20.92 -26.20
C ALA A 581 33.74 -19.86 -25.53
N ALA A 582 34.88 -20.26 -24.96
CA ALA A 582 35.83 -19.32 -24.36
C ALA A 582 36.51 -18.43 -25.41
N ILE A 583 36.68 -18.92 -26.65
CA ILE A 583 37.20 -18.12 -27.77
C ILE A 583 36.13 -17.14 -28.28
N ASP A 584 34.88 -17.60 -28.44
CA ASP A 584 33.74 -16.77 -28.87
C ASP A 584 33.42 -15.65 -27.85
N ALA A 585 33.52 -15.93 -26.55
CA ALA A 585 33.34 -14.96 -25.46
C ALA A 585 34.48 -13.93 -25.30
N VAL A 586 35.61 -14.11 -25.99
CA VAL A 586 36.72 -13.15 -26.01
C VAL A 586 36.51 -12.09 -27.10
N ASP A 587 35.78 -12.43 -28.17
CA ASP A 587 35.40 -11.51 -29.25
C ASP A 587 34.09 -10.74 -28.93
N GLU A 588 33.17 -11.32 -28.14
CA GLU A 588 32.00 -10.66 -27.54
C GLU A 588 32.08 -10.68 -25.98
N VAL A 589 32.49 -9.56 -25.39
CA VAL A 589 32.77 -9.31 -23.95
C VAL A 589 31.67 -9.81 -22.96
N PRO A 590 32.02 -10.22 -21.72
CA PRO A 590 32.35 -11.56 -21.26
C PRO A 590 31.14 -12.27 -20.56
N MET A 591 30.59 -13.32 -21.17
CA MET A 591 29.61 -14.21 -20.50
C MET A 591 30.23 -15.17 -19.48
N ILE A 592 31.54 -15.08 -19.23
CA ILE A 592 32.25 -16.06 -18.41
C ILE A 592 33.17 -15.37 -17.40
N ARG A 593 32.65 -15.12 -16.19
CA ARG A 593 33.48 -15.20 -14.98
C ARG A 593 33.38 -16.64 -14.48
N TYR A 594 34.40 -17.42 -14.80
CA TYR A 594 34.64 -18.79 -14.33
C TYR A 594 34.64 -18.85 -12.80
#